data_AF-A0A1M6TBE5-F1
#
_entry.id   AF-A0A1M6TBE5-F1
#
_cell.length_a   1.000
_cell.length_b   1.000
_cell.length_c   1.000
_cell.angle_alpha   90.00
_cell.angle_beta   90.00
_cell.angle_gamma   90.00
#
_symmetry.space_group_name_H-M   'P 1'
#
loop_
_entity.id
_entity.type
_entity.pdbx_description
1 polymer ?
#
loop_
_entity_poly.entity_id
_entity_poly.type
_entity_poly.pdbx_seq_one_letter_code
_entity_poly.pdbx_strand_id
1 'polypeptide(L)'
;MDVISDIVNQHNNITIINQQNQGLSIARNNGIAKASGEYIIFLDSDDLLLRNSLPELLNLALSSEADLVVADYQEKNNEEIENDSYIVPEIINIKEKTGKQILLEDLNPRKCYVWRTLYRREFLIKENIQFIPGIFFEDIPFTHNCLLNANKCLITNQILYIYRKGNQSSATYKLTQKKAHDMSISISSLWELSKKQNLESKVCHRLKDNTFVAFSILMYAIVNDIDEHKIRLEIIHYLKQLIPDLHFKHGFKQRIIDFMYHYMPHTYIFIRLAYKMLSRLLK
;
A
#
# COMPACT_ATOMS: atom_id res chain seq x y z
N MET A 1 20.52 0.66 -18.73
CA MET A 1 20.00 -0.23 -19.79
C MET A 1 20.85 -1.49 -19.86
N ASP A 2 22.18 -1.33 -19.84
CA ASP A 2 23.17 -2.41 -20.00
C ASP A 2 22.94 -3.63 -19.10
N VAL A 3 22.65 -3.43 -17.80
CA VAL A 3 22.38 -4.52 -16.85
C VAL A 3 21.16 -5.38 -17.22
N ILE A 4 20.13 -4.81 -17.83
CA ILE A 4 18.90 -5.54 -18.20
C ILE A 4 19.06 -6.18 -19.58
N SER A 5 19.81 -5.54 -20.49
CA SER A 5 20.04 -6.05 -21.85
C SER A 5 20.67 -7.44 -21.86
N ASP A 6 21.63 -7.71 -20.98
CA ASP A 6 22.27 -9.02 -20.88
C ASP A 6 21.30 -10.11 -20.40
N ILE A 7 20.41 -9.78 -19.47
CA ILE A 7 19.41 -10.71 -18.93
C ILE A 7 18.38 -11.07 -20.02
N VAL A 8 17.91 -10.09 -20.80
CA VAL A 8 16.92 -10.33 -21.87
C VAL A 8 17.48 -11.22 -22.97
N ASN A 9 18.76 -11.09 -23.30
CA ASN A 9 19.40 -11.95 -24.30
C ASN A 9 19.46 -13.42 -23.85
N GLN A 10 19.37 -13.71 -22.55
CA GLN A 10 19.42 -15.05 -21.98
C GLN A 10 18.04 -15.65 -21.72
N HIS A 11 16.97 -14.84 -21.74
CA HIS A 11 15.62 -15.23 -21.33
C HIS A 11 14.56 -14.73 -22.32
N ASN A 12 14.03 -15.65 -23.13
CA ASN A 12 13.02 -15.35 -24.15
C ASN A 12 11.64 -14.92 -23.58
N ASN A 13 11.43 -15.12 -22.28
CA ASN A 13 10.21 -14.76 -21.55
C ASN A 13 10.27 -13.37 -20.89
N ILE A 14 11.31 -12.58 -21.17
CA ILE A 14 11.43 -11.21 -20.66
C ILE A 14 11.12 -10.20 -21.77
N THR A 15 10.21 -9.27 -21.48
CA THR A 15 9.87 -8.16 -22.37
C THR A 15 10.23 -6.84 -21.70
N ILE A 16 10.99 -5.98 -22.39
CA ILE A 16 11.31 -4.63 -21.91
C ILE A 16 10.28 -3.65 -22.47
N ILE A 17 9.64 -2.89 -21.58
CA ILE A 17 8.81 -1.76 -21.94
C ILE A 17 9.61 -0.49 -21.64
N ASN A 18 10.13 0.15 -22.68
CA ASN A 18 10.82 1.43 -22.53
C ASN A 18 9.80 2.57 -22.55
N GLN A 19 9.88 3.47 -21.58
CA GLN A 19 9.00 4.62 -21.46
C GLN A 19 9.73 5.81 -20.86
N GLN A 20 9.25 7.02 -21.12
CA GLN A 20 9.69 8.20 -20.37
C GLN A 20 9.29 8.05 -18.89
N ASN A 21 10.13 8.57 -17.97
CA ASN A 21 9.88 8.48 -16.54
C ASN A 21 8.58 9.22 -16.17
N GLN A 22 7.57 8.45 -15.79
CA GLN A 22 6.23 8.93 -15.37
C GLN A 22 5.85 8.39 -13.99
N GLY A 23 6.84 7.94 -13.22
CA GLY A 23 6.64 7.36 -11.89
C GLY A 23 6.20 5.89 -11.90
N LEU A 24 6.18 5.32 -10.70
CA LEU A 24 5.98 3.88 -10.45
C LEU A 24 4.57 3.40 -10.83
N SER A 25 3.54 4.17 -10.51
CA SER A 25 2.14 3.83 -10.86
C SER A 25 1.96 3.61 -12.36
N ILE A 26 2.51 4.48 -13.21
CA ILE A 26 2.41 4.36 -14.67
C ILE A 26 3.19 3.15 -15.16
N ALA A 27 4.38 2.88 -14.62
CA ALA A 27 5.15 1.68 -14.94
C ALA A 27 4.35 0.40 -14.63
N ARG A 28 3.73 0.30 -13.45
CA ARG A 28 2.90 -0.85 -13.07
C ARG A 28 1.64 -0.96 -13.94
N ASN A 29 0.95 0.14 -14.23
CA ASN A 29 -0.23 0.13 -15.12
C ASN A 29 0.12 -0.32 -16.54
N ASN A 30 1.25 0.13 -17.08
CA ASN A 30 1.73 -0.33 -18.38
C ASN A 30 2.12 -1.82 -18.35
N GLY A 31 2.68 -2.29 -17.23
CA GLY A 31 2.89 -3.71 -16.96
C GLY A 31 1.58 -4.51 -17.02
N ILE A 32 0.54 -4.07 -16.31
CA ILE A 32 -0.80 -4.71 -16.34
C ILE A 32 -1.34 -4.77 -17.77
N ALA A 33 -1.27 -3.66 -18.51
CA ALA A 33 -1.80 -3.56 -19.86
C ALA A 33 -1.07 -4.47 -20.87
N LYS A 34 0.23 -4.72 -20.67
CA LYS A 34 1.06 -5.54 -21.55
C LYS A 34 1.21 -7.00 -21.10
N ALA A 35 0.87 -7.32 -19.87
CA ALA A 35 0.94 -8.69 -19.36
C ALA A 35 0.06 -9.62 -20.21
N SER A 36 0.57 -10.82 -20.49
CA SER A 36 -0.14 -11.90 -21.19
C SER A 36 -0.44 -13.11 -20.30
N GLY A 37 0.18 -13.19 -19.12
CA GLY A 37 -0.07 -14.25 -18.15
C GLY A 37 -1.46 -14.15 -17.50
N GLU A 38 -1.97 -15.27 -17.01
CA GLU A 38 -3.26 -15.34 -16.31
C GLU A 38 -3.24 -14.63 -14.96
N TYR A 39 -2.08 -14.63 -14.29
CA TYR A 39 -1.82 -13.94 -13.05
C TYR A 39 -0.68 -12.93 -13.20
N ILE A 40 -0.77 -11.84 -12.44
CA ILE A 40 0.22 -10.77 -12.34
C ILE A 40 0.76 -10.74 -10.92
N ILE A 41 2.06 -10.56 -10.78
CA ILE A 41 2.72 -10.21 -9.52
C ILE A 41 3.58 -8.97 -9.75
N PHE A 42 3.59 -8.04 -8.80
CA PHE A 42 4.48 -6.89 -8.82
C PHE A 42 5.73 -7.23 -8.01
N LEU A 43 6.91 -6.89 -8.52
CA LEU A 43 8.17 -7.10 -7.79
C LEU A 43 8.92 -5.78 -7.77
N ASP A 44 9.29 -5.33 -6.58
CA ASP A 44 10.17 -4.19 -6.40
C ASP A 44 11.63 -4.65 -6.61
N SER A 45 12.46 -3.76 -7.17
CA SER A 45 13.81 -4.10 -7.66
C SER A 45 14.88 -4.19 -6.56
N ASP A 46 14.57 -3.72 -5.35
CA ASP A 46 15.48 -3.65 -4.20
C ASP A 46 15.26 -4.77 -3.16
N ASP A 47 14.27 -5.62 -3.40
CA ASP A 47 13.87 -6.74 -2.55
C ASP A 47 14.15 -8.10 -3.20
N LEU A 48 13.95 -9.18 -2.44
CA LEU A 48 14.29 -10.54 -2.88
C LEU A 48 13.06 -11.44 -2.94
N LEU A 49 12.87 -12.09 -4.10
CA LEU A 49 11.92 -13.19 -4.25
C LEU A 49 12.52 -14.47 -3.67
N LEU A 50 11.79 -15.15 -2.80
CA LEU A 50 12.26 -16.40 -2.20
C LEU A 50 12.31 -17.50 -3.28
N ARG A 51 13.44 -18.17 -3.41
CA ARG A 51 13.63 -19.24 -4.40
C ARG A 51 12.56 -20.32 -4.23
N ASN A 52 12.01 -20.81 -5.35
CA ASN A 52 10.99 -21.87 -5.40
C ASN A 52 9.64 -21.58 -4.71
N SER A 53 9.39 -20.36 -4.24
CA SER A 53 8.09 -19.99 -3.63
C SER A 53 6.98 -19.74 -4.67
N LEU A 54 7.32 -19.16 -5.83
CA LEU A 54 6.34 -18.76 -6.84
C LEU A 54 5.60 -19.92 -7.52
N PRO A 55 6.23 -21.06 -7.89
CA PRO A 55 5.53 -22.17 -8.56
C PRO A 55 4.36 -22.72 -7.76
N GLU A 56 4.50 -22.87 -6.44
CA GLU A 56 3.43 -23.39 -5.58
C GLU A 56 2.27 -22.41 -5.46
N LEU A 57 2.57 -21.11 -5.25
CA LEU A 57 1.56 -20.05 -5.23
C LEU A 57 0.84 -19.92 -6.57
N LEU A 58 1.55 -20.06 -7.68
CA LEU A 58 0.96 -20.02 -9.01
C LEU A 58 0.04 -21.22 -9.25
N ASN A 59 0.46 -22.43 -8.86
CA ASN A 59 -0.40 -23.61 -8.93
C ASN A 59 -1.66 -23.45 -8.08
N LEU A 60 -1.53 -22.88 -6.88
CA LEU A 60 -2.66 -22.56 -6.01
C LEU A 60 -3.60 -21.54 -6.66
N ALA A 61 -3.04 -20.49 -7.27
CA ALA A 61 -3.82 -19.48 -7.98
C ALA A 61 -4.60 -20.07 -9.15
N LEU A 62 -3.91 -20.78 -10.06
CA LEU A 62 -4.49 -21.39 -11.26
C LEU A 62 -5.56 -22.44 -10.93
N SER A 63 -5.29 -23.35 -9.99
CA SER A 63 -6.23 -24.43 -9.64
C SER A 63 -7.48 -23.94 -8.90
N SER A 64 -7.40 -22.79 -8.24
CA SER A 64 -8.52 -22.23 -7.49
C SER A 64 -9.27 -21.14 -8.25
N GLU A 65 -8.69 -20.62 -9.33
CA GLU A 65 -9.17 -19.45 -10.09
C GLU A 65 -9.40 -18.20 -9.22
N ALA A 66 -8.69 -18.09 -8.09
CA ALA A 66 -8.83 -16.99 -7.14
C ALA A 66 -8.50 -15.64 -7.79
N ASP A 67 -9.26 -14.59 -7.46
CA ASP A 67 -8.96 -13.22 -7.88
C ASP A 67 -7.63 -12.75 -7.29
N LEU A 68 -7.36 -13.12 -6.04
CA LEU A 68 -6.16 -12.75 -5.28
C LEU A 68 -5.58 -13.97 -4.54
N VAL A 69 -4.27 -14.17 -4.61
CA VAL A 69 -3.53 -15.04 -3.68
C VAL A 69 -2.52 -14.21 -2.92
N VAL A 70 -2.77 -14.02 -1.62
CA VAL A 70 -1.94 -13.21 -0.72
C VAL A 70 -0.99 -14.14 0.04
N ALA A 71 0.27 -14.12 -0.35
CA ALA A 71 1.35 -14.82 0.33
C ALA A 71 1.88 -14.00 1.50
N ASP A 72 2.75 -14.58 2.32
CA ASP A 72 3.42 -13.90 3.42
C ASP A 72 4.86 -13.49 3.08
N TYR A 73 5.49 -12.75 3.98
CA TYR A 73 6.79 -12.14 3.73
C TYR A 73 7.62 -12.03 5.00
N GLN A 74 8.93 -11.90 4.83
CA GLN A 74 9.85 -11.65 5.93
C GLN A 74 10.48 -10.26 5.77
N GLU A 75 10.79 -9.62 6.88
CA GLU A 75 11.50 -8.34 6.90
C GLU A 75 12.91 -8.60 7.43
N LYS A 76 13.94 -8.37 6.61
CA LYS A 76 15.34 -8.64 6.95
C LYS A 76 16.26 -7.48 6.61
N ASN A 77 17.31 -7.26 7.39
CA ASN A 77 18.42 -6.37 7.06
C ASN A 77 19.48 -7.11 6.20
N ASN A 78 20.50 -6.39 5.72
CA ASN A 78 21.52 -7.00 4.86
C ASN A 78 22.33 -8.11 5.55
N GLU A 79 22.68 -7.93 6.82
CA GLU A 79 23.43 -8.92 7.60
C GLU A 79 22.61 -10.21 7.79
N GLU A 80 21.30 -10.08 8.03
CA GLU A 80 20.38 -11.21 8.15
C GLU A 80 20.21 -11.94 6.81
N ILE A 81 20.23 -11.23 5.68
CA ILE A 81 20.12 -11.84 4.35
C ILE A 81 21.38 -12.65 3.99
N GLU A 82 22.57 -12.15 4.35
CA GLU A 82 23.85 -12.81 4.06
C GLU A 82 24.06 -14.10 4.87
N ASN A 83 23.50 -14.16 6.08
CA ASN A 83 23.72 -15.27 7.01
C ASN A 83 22.66 -16.38 6.96
N ASP A 84 21.58 -16.21 6.19
CA ASP A 84 20.42 -17.10 6.27
C ASP A 84 20.35 -18.15 5.17
N SER A 85 20.13 -19.40 5.56
CA SER A 85 19.82 -20.48 4.64
C SER A 85 18.32 -20.48 4.35
N TYR A 86 17.94 -20.10 3.13
CA TYR A 86 16.55 -20.04 2.69
C TYR A 86 15.88 -21.42 2.73
N ILE A 87 15.01 -21.64 3.72
CA ILE A 87 14.08 -22.76 3.74
C ILE A 87 12.70 -22.21 3.38
N VAL A 88 12.12 -22.72 2.30
CA VAL A 88 10.72 -22.45 1.95
C VAL A 88 9.88 -23.34 2.88
N PRO A 89 9.08 -22.78 3.80
CA PRO A 89 8.11 -23.59 4.51
C PRO A 89 7.06 -24.08 3.50
N GLU A 90 6.62 -25.33 3.62
CA GLU A 90 5.48 -25.84 2.86
C GLU A 90 4.24 -24.93 3.07
N ILE A 91 3.32 -24.93 2.11
CA ILE A 91 2.02 -24.28 2.30
C ILE A 91 1.27 -24.99 3.42
N ILE A 92 1.28 -24.41 4.61
CA ILE A 92 0.69 -25.06 5.79
C ILE A 92 -0.75 -24.57 6.03
N ASN A 93 -1.09 -23.33 5.67
CA ASN A 93 -2.39 -22.74 6.01
C ASN A 93 -2.99 -21.90 4.89
N ILE A 94 -3.97 -22.44 4.16
CA ILE A 94 -4.75 -21.70 3.16
C ILE A 94 -6.10 -21.31 3.77
N LYS A 95 -6.46 -20.03 3.70
CA LYS A 95 -7.78 -19.51 4.06
C LYS A 95 -8.44 -18.90 2.83
N GLU A 96 -9.60 -19.41 2.47
CA GLU A 96 -10.45 -18.83 1.43
C GLU A 96 -11.38 -17.77 2.04
N LYS A 97 -11.39 -16.57 1.45
CA LYS A 97 -12.22 -15.43 1.85
C LYS A 97 -12.61 -14.60 0.62
N THR A 98 -13.67 -13.82 0.73
CA THR A 98 -13.90 -12.69 -0.17
C THR A 98 -12.93 -11.55 0.14
N GLY A 99 -12.68 -10.65 -0.81
CA GLY A 99 -11.84 -9.48 -0.56
C GLY A 99 -12.39 -8.59 0.57
N LYS A 100 -13.72 -8.47 0.68
CA LYS A 100 -14.37 -7.70 1.75
C LYS A 100 -14.14 -8.31 3.13
N GLN A 101 -14.12 -9.64 3.25
CA GLN A 101 -13.76 -10.30 4.51
C GLN A 101 -12.31 -10.01 4.89
N ILE A 102 -11.38 -10.07 3.93
CA ILE A 102 -9.97 -9.71 4.16
C ILE A 102 -9.85 -8.25 4.63
N LEU A 103 -10.56 -7.32 3.98
CA LEU A 103 -10.59 -5.90 4.37
C LEU A 103 -11.03 -5.70 5.83
N LEU A 104 -12.03 -6.47 6.28
CA LEU A 104 -12.61 -6.40 7.61
C LEU A 104 -11.73 -7.05 8.68
N GLU A 105 -11.14 -8.21 8.37
CA GLU A 105 -10.57 -9.11 9.38
C GLU A 105 -9.05 -9.17 9.37
N ASP A 106 -8.41 -9.02 8.21
CA ASP A 106 -6.98 -9.34 8.03
C ASP A 106 -6.14 -8.13 7.56
N LEU A 107 -6.73 -7.16 6.86
CA LEU A 107 -5.98 -6.04 6.29
C LEU A 107 -5.44 -5.13 7.39
N ASN A 108 -4.12 -5.02 7.47
CA ASN A 108 -3.44 -3.93 8.16
C ASN A 108 -3.30 -2.75 7.20
N PRO A 109 -3.99 -1.61 7.40
CA PRO A 109 -3.95 -0.48 6.48
C PRO A 109 -2.58 0.21 6.38
N ARG A 110 -1.61 -0.18 7.22
CA ARG A 110 -0.22 0.28 7.14
C ARG A 110 0.68 -0.60 6.28
N LYS A 111 0.17 -1.74 5.79
CA LYS A 111 0.94 -2.78 5.09
C LYS A 111 0.20 -3.21 3.81
N CYS A 112 -0.08 -2.26 2.92
CA CYS A 112 -0.78 -2.49 1.64
C CYS A 112 0.19 -2.95 0.54
N TYR A 113 1.15 -3.81 0.87
CA TYR A 113 2.21 -4.20 -0.06
C TYR A 113 1.66 -5.01 -1.22
N VAL A 114 1.89 -4.52 -2.44
CA VAL A 114 1.38 -5.17 -3.66
C VAL A 114 2.25 -6.35 -4.10
N TRP A 115 3.51 -6.41 -3.67
CA TRP A 115 4.46 -7.41 -4.14
C TRP A 115 4.31 -8.82 -3.53
N ARG A 116 3.46 -8.97 -2.51
CA ARG A 116 3.15 -10.26 -1.87
C ARG A 116 1.90 -10.94 -2.41
N THR A 117 1.31 -10.40 -3.47
CA THR A 117 0.01 -10.84 -3.96
C THR A 117 0.09 -11.21 -5.44
N LEU A 118 -0.45 -12.37 -5.79
CA LEU A 118 -0.76 -12.72 -7.17
C LEU A 118 -2.18 -12.24 -7.47
N TYR A 119 -2.33 -11.49 -8.56
CA TYR A 119 -3.58 -10.90 -9.00
C TYR A 119 -4.03 -11.56 -10.29
N ARG A 120 -5.25 -12.11 -10.33
CA ARG A 120 -5.84 -12.59 -11.59
C ARG A 120 -5.95 -11.43 -12.56
N ARG A 121 -5.32 -11.54 -13.72
CA ARG A 121 -5.22 -10.46 -14.71
C ARG A 121 -6.59 -10.04 -15.21
N GLU A 122 -7.45 -11.01 -15.52
CA GLU A 122 -8.80 -10.74 -16.00
C GLU A 122 -9.63 -9.99 -14.97
N PHE A 123 -9.50 -10.32 -13.68
CA PHE A 123 -10.14 -9.60 -12.58
C PHE A 123 -9.72 -8.12 -12.56
N LEU A 124 -8.41 -7.84 -12.63
CA LEU A 124 -7.91 -6.46 -12.64
C LEU A 124 -8.46 -5.66 -13.84
N ILE A 125 -8.53 -6.28 -15.03
CA ILE A 125 -9.02 -5.64 -16.24
C ILE A 125 -10.54 -5.40 -16.17
N LYS A 126 -11.31 -6.44 -15.80
CA LYS A 126 -12.77 -6.40 -15.74
C LYS A 126 -13.27 -5.35 -14.75
N GLU A 127 -12.63 -5.26 -13.59
CA GLU A 127 -12.97 -4.31 -12.54
C GLU A 127 -12.29 -2.93 -12.72
N ASN A 128 -11.55 -2.74 -13.82
CA ASN A 128 -10.80 -1.52 -14.15
C ASN A 128 -9.93 -1.02 -12.98
N ILE A 129 -9.16 -1.94 -12.38
CA ILE A 129 -8.32 -1.65 -11.22
C ILE A 129 -6.93 -1.23 -11.69
N GLN A 130 -6.57 0.02 -11.39
CA GLN A 130 -5.30 0.63 -11.79
C GLN A 130 -4.68 1.40 -10.62
N PHE A 131 -3.36 1.56 -10.65
CA PHE A 131 -2.65 2.46 -9.74
C PHE A 131 -2.94 3.91 -10.11
N ILE A 132 -3.12 4.77 -9.11
CA ILE A 132 -3.31 6.21 -9.33
C ILE A 132 -1.99 6.81 -9.87
N PRO A 133 -1.98 7.42 -11.07
CA PRO A 133 -0.78 8.00 -11.65
C PRO A 133 -0.15 9.13 -10.81
N GLY A 134 1.18 9.20 -10.81
CA GLY A 134 1.93 10.38 -10.35
C GLY A 134 2.06 10.56 -8.83
N ILE A 135 1.51 9.65 -8.03
CA ILE A 135 1.54 9.71 -6.56
C ILE A 135 2.45 8.64 -5.96
N PHE A 136 3.02 8.93 -4.79
CA PHE A 136 3.47 7.92 -3.83
C PHE A 136 2.28 7.33 -3.06
N PHE A 137 2.50 6.19 -2.39
CA PHE A 137 1.49 5.51 -1.57
C PHE A 137 0.26 5.07 -2.38
N GLU A 138 0.50 4.74 -3.65
CA GLU A 138 -0.46 4.25 -4.63
C GLU A 138 -0.94 2.82 -4.33
N ASP A 139 -0.16 2.08 -3.55
CA ASP A 139 -0.41 0.73 -3.07
C ASP A 139 -1.62 0.67 -2.14
N ILE A 140 -1.82 1.71 -1.33
CA ILE A 140 -2.97 1.84 -0.41
C ILE A 140 -4.30 1.83 -1.19
N PRO A 141 -4.62 2.80 -2.07
CA PRO A 141 -5.89 2.81 -2.79
C PRO A 141 -6.03 1.60 -3.73
N PHE A 142 -4.94 1.14 -4.36
CA PHE A 142 -4.96 -0.04 -5.21
C PHE A 142 -5.43 -1.29 -4.44
N THR A 143 -4.80 -1.56 -3.29
CA THR A 143 -5.15 -2.71 -2.44
C THR A 143 -6.59 -2.65 -1.96
N HIS A 144 -7.07 -1.48 -1.52
CA HIS A 144 -8.45 -1.32 -1.09
C HIS A 144 -9.45 -1.55 -2.25
N ASN A 145 -9.14 -1.06 -3.45
CA ASN A 145 -9.99 -1.30 -4.61
C ASN A 145 -9.99 -2.79 -5.02
N CYS A 146 -8.85 -3.48 -4.96
CA CYS A 146 -8.81 -4.94 -5.14
C CYS A 146 -9.72 -5.66 -4.14
N LEU A 147 -9.58 -5.38 -2.84
CA LEU A 147 -10.33 -6.07 -1.80
C LEU A 147 -11.85 -5.78 -1.85
N LEU A 148 -12.26 -4.61 -2.32
CA LEU A 148 -13.68 -4.30 -2.42
C LEU A 148 -14.40 -5.08 -3.53
N ASN A 149 -13.68 -5.47 -4.60
CA ASN A 149 -14.26 -6.10 -5.77
C ASN A 149 -13.93 -7.60 -5.90
N ALA A 150 -12.89 -8.09 -5.22
CA ALA A 150 -12.50 -9.50 -5.29
C ALA A 150 -13.51 -10.42 -4.57
N ASN A 151 -13.94 -11.47 -5.25
CA ASN A 151 -14.90 -12.46 -4.77
C ASN A 151 -14.23 -13.68 -4.17
N LYS A 152 -13.10 -14.13 -4.74
CA LYS A 152 -12.35 -15.27 -4.23
C LYS A 152 -10.91 -14.89 -3.96
N CYS A 153 -10.50 -14.93 -2.70
CA CYS A 153 -9.15 -14.65 -2.27
C CYS A 153 -8.62 -15.80 -1.43
N LEU A 154 -7.36 -16.16 -1.63
CA LEU A 154 -6.65 -17.12 -0.80
C LEU A 154 -5.56 -16.40 -0.01
N ILE A 155 -5.55 -16.56 1.31
CA ILE A 155 -4.45 -16.10 2.17
C ILE A 155 -3.64 -17.32 2.59
N THR A 156 -2.32 -17.23 2.45
CA THR A 156 -1.38 -18.26 2.90
C THR A 156 -0.23 -17.67 3.71
N ASN A 157 0.33 -18.49 4.61
CA ASN A 157 1.53 -18.15 5.38
C ASN A 157 2.83 -18.52 4.64
N GLN A 158 2.76 -18.98 3.39
CA GLN A 158 3.95 -19.23 2.58
C GLN A 158 4.71 -17.93 2.34
N ILE A 159 6.01 -17.93 2.66
CA ILE A 159 6.88 -16.77 2.41
C ILE A 159 7.20 -16.69 0.92
N LEU A 160 6.80 -15.58 0.30
CA LEU A 160 7.12 -15.27 -1.10
C LEU A 160 8.29 -14.31 -1.21
N TYR A 161 8.38 -13.37 -0.27
CA TYR A 161 9.16 -12.16 -0.44
C TYR A 161 9.96 -11.81 0.81
N ILE A 162 11.17 -11.31 0.62
CA ILE A 162 12.00 -10.74 1.68
C ILE A 162 12.11 -9.25 1.43
N TYR A 163 11.46 -8.49 2.31
CA TYR A 163 11.48 -7.04 2.32
C TYR A 163 12.73 -6.54 3.03
N ARG A 164 13.60 -5.82 2.31
CA ARG A 164 14.89 -5.35 2.80
C ARG A 164 14.71 -4.10 3.66
N LYS A 165 15.02 -4.21 4.96
CA LYS A 165 14.99 -3.10 5.91
C LYS A 165 16.27 -2.28 5.90
N GLY A 166 16.15 -1.04 6.38
CA GLY A 166 17.29 -0.16 6.66
C GLY A 166 17.78 0.64 5.46
N ASN A 167 17.10 0.55 4.31
CA ASN A 167 17.44 1.37 3.15
C ASN A 167 17.06 2.85 3.38
N GLN A 168 18.06 3.68 3.69
CA GLN A 168 17.86 5.13 3.88
C GLN A 168 17.40 5.84 2.59
N SER A 169 17.64 5.24 1.41
CA SER A 169 17.13 5.76 0.14
C SER A 169 15.69 5.33 -0.16
N SER A 170 15.02 4.62 0.75
CA SER A 170 13.64 4.17 0.56
C SER A 170 12.70 5.35 0.31
N ALA A 171 11.76 5.16 -0.62
CA ALA A 171 10.72 6.13 -0.91
C ALA A 171 9.88 6.49 0.33
N THR A 172 9.89 5.68 1.39
CA THR A 172 9.13 5.91 2.62
C THR A 172 9.96 6.50 3.77
N TYR A 173 11.27 6.70 3.62
CA TYR A 173 12.18 7.08 4.73
C TYR A 173 11.89 8.46 5.35
N LYS A 174 11.72 9.49 4.52
CA LYS A 174 11.37 10.86 4.97
C LYS A 174 10.22 11.43 4.14
N LEU A 175 9.25 12.04 4.80
CA LEU A 175 8.17 12.78 4.15
C LEU A 175 8.70 14.10 3.56
N THR A 176 8.35 14.34 2.29
CA THR A 176 8.52 15.64 1.63
C THR A 176 7.14 16.27 1.41
N GLN A 177 7.09 17.57 1.07
CA GLN A 177 5.81 18.22 0.75
C GLN A 177 5.06 17.49 -0.39
N LYS A 178 5.77 17.07 -1.45
CA LYS A 178 5.16 16.26 -2.52
C LYS A 178 4.55 14.98 -1.98
N LYS A 179 5.30 14.19 -1.19
CA LYS A 179 4.79 12.94 -0.59
C LYS A 179 3.57 13.19 0.31
N ALA A 180 3.54 14.33 1.01
CA ALA A 180 2.41 14.70 1.84
C ALA A 180 1.14 15.02 1.01
N HIS A 181 1.29 15.72 -0.12
CA HIS A 181 0.20 15.95 -1.06
C HIS A 181 -0.26 14.64 -1.72
N ASP A 182 0.68 13.79 -2.13
CA ASP A 182 0.38 12.48 -2.72
C ASP A 182 -0.38 11.57 -1.74
N MET A 183 0.04 11.51 -0.48
CA MET A 183 -0.70 10.81 0.58
C MET A 183 -2.10 11.40 0.78
N SER A 184 -2.27 12.71 0.60
CA SER A 184 -3.58 13.37 0.67
C SER A 184 -4.51 12.91 -0.47
N ILE A 185 -3.96 12.63 -1.65
CA ILE A 185 -4.68 12.01 -2.78
C ILE A 185 -5.07 10.56 -2.45
N SER A 186 -4.17 9.77 -1.84
CA SER A 186 -4.50 8.41 -1.38
C SER A 186 -5.62 8.41 -0.33
N ILE A 187 -5.58 9.34 0.64
CA ILE A 187 -6.65 9.53 1.63
C ILE A 187 -7.98 9.89 0.95
N SER A 188 -7.94 10.77 -0.05
CA SER A 188 -9.12 11.14 -0.85
C SER A 188 -9.72 9.94 -1.56
N SER A 189 -8.89 9.14 -2.22
CA SER A 189 -9.34 7.92 -2.87
C SER A 189 -10.01 6.94 -1.89
N LEU A 190 -9.42 6.71 -0.71
CA LEU A 190 -10.04 5.86 0.32
C LEU A 190 -11.38 6.41 0.82
N TRP A 191 -11.47 7.73 1.01
CA TRP A 191 -12.70 8.38 1.43
C TRP A 191 -13.81 8.22 0.39
N GLU A 192 -13.50 8.39 -0.89
CA GLU A 192 -14.44 8.19 -1.99
C GLU A 192 -14.88 6.71 -2.10
N LEU A 193 -13.97 5.75 -1.88
CA LEU A 193 -14.35 4.35 -1.78
C LEU A 193 -15.38 4.11 -0.67
N SER A 194 -15.29 4.81 0.45
CA SER A 194 -16.25 4.69 1.57
C SER A 194 -17.66 5.22 1.25
N LYS A 195 -17.79 6.03 0.19
CA LYS A 195 -19.05 6.61 -0.28
C LYS A 195 -19.74 5.79 -1.38
N LYS A 196 -19.11 4.72 -1.88
CA LYS A 196 -19.73 3.86 -2.91
C LYS A 196 -21.09 3.35 -2.43
N GLN A 197 -22.07 3.37 -3.34
CA GLN A 197 -23.41 2.85 -3.09
C GLN A 197 -23.35 1.33 -2.87
N ASN A 198 -24.35 0.79 -2.16
CA ASN A 198 -24.51 -0.65 -1.90
C ASN A 198 -23.37 -1.30 -1.09
N LEU A 199 -22.57 -0.53 -0.37
CA LEU A 199 -21.64 -1.07 0.61
C LEU A 199 -22.36 -1.45 1.90
N GLU A 200 -22.05 -2.63 2.43
CA GLU A 200 -22.44 -3.02 3.77
C GLU A 200 -21.91 -2.02 4.81
N SER A 201 -22.72 -1.68 5.81
CA SER A 201 -22.37 -0.68 6.84
C SER A 201 -21.01 -0.95 7.50
N LYS A 202 -20.70 -2.21 7.82
CA LYS A 202 -19.40 -2.61 8.40
C LYS A 202 -18.21 -2.33 7.46
N VAL A 203 -18.39 -2.51 6.15
CA VAL A 203 -17.35 -2.24 5.15
C VAL A 203 -17.13 -0.74 5.02
N CYS A 204 -18.20 0.05 4.97
CA CYS A 204 -18.11 1.52 4.98
C CYS A 204 -17.38 2.03 6.23
N HIS A 205 -17.73 1.52 7.42
CA HIS A 205 -17.03 1.84 8.67
C HIS A 205 -15.54 1.50 8.59
N ARG A 206 -15.20 0.30 8.13
CA ARG A 206 -13.82 -0.14 8.02
C ARG A 206 -13.00 0.74 7.08
N LEU A 207 -13.57 1.16 5.95
CA LEU A 207 -12.93 2.09 5.03
C LEU A 207 -12.66 3.45 5.68
N LYS A 208 -13.61 3.97 6.46
CA LYS A 208 -13.43 5.24 7.21
C LYS A 208 -12.35 5.11 8.29
N ASP A 209 -12.28 3.97 8.98
CA ASP A 209 -11.22 3.70 9.95
C ASP A 209 -9.85 3.58 9.28
N ASN A 210 -9.75 2.89 8.14
CA ASN A 210 -8.51 2.81 7.37
C ASN A 210 -8.08 4.19 6.84
N THR A 211 -9.04 5.00 6.39
CA THR A 211 -8.82 6.41 6.00
C THR A 211 -8.30 7.22 7.19
N PHE A 212 -8.87 7.03 8.38
CA PHE A 212 -8.40 7.69 9.60
C PHE A 212 -6.98 7.27 9.99
N VAL A 213 -6.60 6.01 9.75
CA VAL A 213 -5.21 5.55 9.96
C VAL A 213 -4.26 6.25 8.99
N ALA A 214 -4.57 6.30 7.69
CA ALA A 214 -3.75 7.00 6.69
C ALA A 214 -3.64 8.50 7.02
N PHE A 215 -4.75 9.14 7.36
CA PHE A 215 -4.78 10.52 7.86
C PHE A 215 -3.88 10.70 9.09
N SER A 216 -3.99 9.82 10.09
CA SER A 216 -3.19 9.91 11.31
C SER A 216 -1.70 9.76 11.04
N ILE A 217 -1.31 8.91 10.08
CA ILE A 217 0.08 8.75 9.64
C ILE A 217 0.57 10.03 8.98
N LEU A 218 -0.20 10.61 8.05
CA LEU A 218 0.13 11.88 7.43
C LEU A 218 0.32 12.98 8.48
N MET A 219 -0.64 13.14 9.38
CA MET A 219 -0.59 14.16 10.44
C MET A 219 0.58 13.95 11.41
N TYR A 220 0.99 12.72 11.65
CA TYR A 220 2.21 12.43 12.41
C TYR A 220 3.46 12.80 11.60
N ALA A 221 3.54 12.40 10.34
CA ALA A 221 4.71 12.61 9.49
C ALA A 221 4.96 14.09 9.18
N ILE A 222 3.92 14.91 8.95
CA ILE A 222 4.09 16.36 8.73
C ILE A 222 4.71 17.05 9.96
N VAL A 223 4.45 16.57 11.17
CA VAL A 223 5.02 17.13 12.41
C VAL A 223 6.45 16.64 12.63
N ASN A 224 6.77 15.45 12.13
CA ASN A 224 8.09 14.86 12.33
C ASN A 224 9.11 15.33 11.31
N ASP A 225 8.72 15.45 10.04
CA ASP A 225 9.64 15.51 8.91
C ASP A 225 9.62 16.85 8.15
N ILE A 226 8.53 17.63 8.28
CA ILE A 226 8.41 18.97 7.69
C ILE A 226 8.73 19.99 8.78
N ASP A 227 9.74 20.83 8.58
CA ASP A 227 10.19 21.78 9.59
C ASP A 227 9.33 23.04 9.63
N GLU A 228 8.99 23.60 8.47
CA GLU A 228 8.27 24.86 8.35
C GLU A 228 6.78 24.72 8.69
N HIS A 229 6.32 25.52 9.66
CA HIS A 229 4.92 25.54 10.09
C HIS A 229 3.95 25.93 8.96
N LYS A 230 4.36 26.85 8.09
CA LYS A 230 3.57 27.30 6.94
C LYS A 230 3.28 26.13 5.99
N ILE A 231 4.30 25.33 5.65
CA ILE A 231 4.15 24.17 4.76
C ILE A 231 3.23 23.11 5.40
N ARG A 232 3.31 22.88 6.72
CA ARG A 232 2.40 21.97 7.42
C ARG A 232 0.92 22.39 7.26
N LEU A 233 0.64 23.69 7.36
CA LEU A 233 -0.70 24.23 7.17
C LEU A 233 -1.16 24.15 5.72
N GLU A 234 -0.27 24.41 4.76
CA GLU A 234 -0.56 24.23 3.33
C GLU A 234 -0.99 22.80 3.01
N ILE A 235 -0.29 21.80 3.56
CA ILE A 235 -0.67 20.38 3.39
C ILE A 235 -2.05 20.10 3.99
N ILE A 236 -2.34 20.60 5.20
CA ILE A 236 -3.66 20.46 5.82
C ILE A 236 -4.75 21.13 4.97
N HIS A 237 -4.48 22.33 4.45
CA HIS A 237 -5.42 23.05 3.61
C HIS A 237 -5.67 22.33 2.29
N TYR A 238 -4.62 21.81 1.65
CA TYR A 238 -4.72 20.99 0.46
C TYR A 238 -5.61 19.76 0.67
N LEU A 239 -5.43 19.05 1.79
CA LEU A 239 -6.29 17.90 2.13
C LEU A 239 -7.76 18.33 2.33
N LYS A 240 -8.02 19.48 2.98
CA LYS A 240 -9.38 20.04 3.13
C LYS A 240 -10.01 20.43 1.79
N GLN A 241 -9.22 20.93 0.84
CA GLN A 241 -9.70 21.26 -0.50
C GLN A 241 -10.05 20.00 -1.29
N LEU A 242 -9.21 18.97 -1.21
CA LEU A 242 -9.46 17.68 -1.86
C LEU A 242 -10.69 16.97 -1.30
N ILE A 243 -10.93 17.09 0.01
CA ILE A 243 -11.99 16.35 0.70
C ILE A 243 -12.68 17.25 1.75
N PRO A 244 -13.55 18.19 1.32
CA PRO A 244 -14.18 19.14 2.24
C PRO A 244 -15.10 18.49 3.28
N ASP A 245 -15.59 17.28 3.00
CA ASP A 245 -16.51 16.53 3.84
C ASP A 245 -15.82 15.41 4.66
N LEU A 246 -14.49 15.42 4.74
CA LEU A 246 -13.72 14.42 5.49
C LEU A 246 -14.02 14.53 6.98
N HIS A 247 -14.79 13.59 7.54
CA HIS A 247 -15.14 13.60 8.96
C HIS A 247 -14.95 12.26 9.66
N PHE A 248 -14.34 12.30 10.85
CA PHE A 248 -14.09 11.12 11.69
C PHE A 248 -14.89 11.19 13.00
N LYS A 249 -15.88 10.30 13.15
CA LYS A 249 -16.84 10.35 14.26
C LYS A 249 -16.85 9.11 15.15
N HIS A 250 -15.98 8.13 14.88
CA HIS A 250 -15.95 6.85 15.59
C HIS A 250 -15.07 6.95 16.85
N GLY A 251 -15.72 7.22 17.98
CA GLY A 251 -15.08 7.34 19.29
C GLY A 251 -14.59 8.74 19.64
N PHE A 252 -14.28 8.95 20.93
CA PHE A 252 -13.95 10.26 21.48
C PHE A 252 -12.67 10.86 20.88
N LYS A 253 -11.62 10.05 20.74
CA LYS A 253 -10.34 10.49 20.15
C LYS A 253 -10.49 10.97 18.71
N GLN A 254 -11.24 10.24 17.87
CA GLN A 254 -11.48 10.66 16.49
C GLN A 254 -12.22 12.00 16.45
N ARG A 255 -13.27 12.16 17.25
CA ARG A 255 -14.05 13.41 17.33
C ARG A 255 -13.22 14.62 17.75
N ILE A 256 -12.30 14.46 18.71
CA ILE A 256 -11.39 15.54 19.11
C ILE A 256 -10.45 15.90 17.97
N ILE A 257 -9.83 14.91 17.34
CA ILE A 257 -8.91 15.13 16.21
C ILE A 257 -9.65 15.76 15.03
N ASP A 258 -10.85 15.30 14.72
CA ASP A 258 -11.74 15.85 13.70
C ASP A 258 -12.05 17.32 13.96
N PHE A 259 -12.46 17.65 15.17
CA PHE A 259 -12.73 19.03 15.57
C PHE A 259 -11.49 19.92 15.42
N MET A 260 -10.33 19.50 15.96
CA MET A 260 -9.10 20.28 15.87
C MET A 260 -8.63 20.44 14.42
N TYR A 261 -8.73 19.40 13.61
CA TYR A 261 -8.39 19.45 12.18
C TYR A 261 -9.24 20.50 11.46
N HIS A 262 -10.56 20.52 11.67
CA HIS A 262 -11.45 21.46 10.99
C HIS A 262 -11.32 22.89 11.49
N TYR A 263 -11.37 23.10 12.80
CA TYR A 263 -11.57 24.43 13.39
C TYR A 263 -10.29 25.05 13.97
N MET A 264 -9.28 24.24 14.31
CA MET A 264 -8.09 24.70 15.04
C MET A 264 -6.78 24.08 14.51
N PRO A 265 -6.47 24.16 13.20
CA PRO A 265 -5.35 23.44 12.61
C PRO A 265 -3.97 23.88 13.17
N HIS A 266 -3.82 25.15 13.55
CA HIS A 266 -2.61 25.64 14.22
C HIS A 266 -2.41 24.96 15.58
N THR A 267 -3.46 24.94 16.40
CA THR A 267 -3.45 24.29 17.73
C THR A 267 -3.22 22.80 17.60
N TYR A 268 -3.81 22.16 16.59
CA TYR A 268 -3.60 20.74 16.32
C TYR A 268 -2.13 20.40 16.06
N ILE A 269 -1.47 21.16 15.18
CA ILE A 269 -0.03 21.00 14.90
C ILE A 269 0.78 21.25 16.17
N PHE A 270 0.46 22.32 16.91
CA PHE A 270 1.17 22.68 18.14
C PHE A 270 1.10 21.58 19.20
N ILE A 271 -0.08 21.02 19.47
CA ILE A 271 -0.27 19.91 20.43
C ILE A 271 0.60 18.72 20.02
N ARG A 272 0.66 18.39 18.72
CA ARG A 272 1.50 17.28 18.25
C ARG A 272 3.00 17.57 18.35
N LEU A 273 3.44 18.80 18.11
CA LEU A 273 4.83 19.21 18.32
C LEU A 273 5.21 19.11 19.79
N ALA A 274 4.35 19.60 20.69
CA ALA A 274 4.55 19.50 22.13
C ALA A 274 4.66 18.03 22.57
N TYR A 275 3.79 17.17 22.07
CA TYR A 275 3.86 15.72 22.32
C TYR A 275 5.18 15.10 21.81
N LYS A 276 5.62 15.46 20.60
CA LYS A 276 6.92 15.03 20.04
C LYS A 276 8.07 15.43 20.96
N MET A 277 8.10 16.68 21.42
CA MET A 277 9.14 17.18 22.33
C MET A 277 9.13 16.44 23.68
N LEU A 278 7.96 16.29 24.30
CA LEU A 278 7.81 15.57 25.57
C LEU A 278 8.24 14.10 25.45
N SER A 279 7.89 13.43 24.34
CA SER A 279 8.27 12.03 24.12
C SER A 279 9.79 11.83 23.97
N ARG A 280 10.53 12.87 23.56
CA ARG A 280 12.00 12.84 23.48
C ARG A 280 12.67 13.10 24.83
N LEU A 281 12.03 13.87 25.72
CA LEU A 281 12.53 14.14 27.07
C LEU A 281 12.34 12.95 28.02
N LEU A 282 11.39 12.06 27.72
CA LEU A 282 11.07 10.88 28.53
C LEU A 282 11.81 9.60 28.08
N LYS A 283 12.69 9.70 27.08
CA LYS A 283 13.56 8.61 26.61
C LYS A 283 15.00 8.90 27.02
#